data_AF-A0A914HEI8-F1
#
_entry.id   AF-A0A914HEI8-F1
#
_cell.length_a   1.000
_cell.length_b   1.000
_cell.length_c   1.000
_cell.angle_alpha   90.00
_cell.angle_beta   90.00
_cell.angle_gamma   90.00
#
_symmetry.space_group_name_H-M   'P 1'
#
loop_
_entity.id
_entity.type
_entity.pdbx_description
1 polymer ?
#
loop_
_entity_poly.entity_id
_entity_poly.type
_entity_poly.pdbx_seq_one_letter_code
_entity_poly.pdbx_strand_id
1 'polypeptide(L)'
;MPPKTKKMASNPVEGSENLGPIRTQSTQQRDVNVESSVNSANTAALEAMDSEGVYLFADRTQSSNSITPEQAFVHMVKAMLGTGLLSLPYAFHHSGLYLGLILLVLICIVCMFCMRQIVFAAHYICTKNGRELIDYANIMRGAVEAGPSWISGKGYFFKQLVNVEMFVAQLGFCCVYQVFMSENIADFFNKNTAIRLSTGVWMVLLLPPLLFLCSIRRLKLLAPFSLAANVVYLAAVVLVAHFFLSRPQHNRPQEELTKFGNIQNLPMFFGIVMFAFEGVSLVMPIENRMQRPQFFIAWNGVLNSSCLFVLAIFAFMGFYGYLSIGSPSTSA
;
A
#
# COMPACT_ATOMS: atom_id res chain seq x y z
N MET A 1 -55.93 -57.64 -36.36
CA MET A 1 -57.24 -57.23 -36.90
C MET A 1 -57.29 -55.70 -36.91
N PRO A 2 -57.86 -55.07 -37.95
CA PRO A 2 -57.31 -53.87 -38.58
C PRO A 2 -58.19 -52.61 -38.26
N PRO A 3 -58.34 -51.57 -39.12
CA PRO A 3 -57.49 -50.37 -39.17
C PRO A 3 -58.28 -49.04 -39.39
N LYS A 4 -57.56 -47.94 -39.75
CA LYS A 4 -57.99 -46.77 -40.61
C LYS A 4 -58.99 -45.77 -39.95
N THR A 5 -59.09 -44.45 -40.23
CA THR A 5 -58.82 -43.51 -41.36
C THR A 5 -59.09 -42.08 -40.84
N LYS A 6 -58.27 -41.03 -41.02
CA LYS A 6 -58.08 -40.05 -42.13
C LYS A 6 -59.29 -39.17 -42.57
N LYS A 7 -59.04 -37.84 -42.57
CA LYS A 7 -59.59 -36.68 -43.34
C LYS A 7 -60.92 -36.04 -42.85
N MET A 8 -61.12 -34.72 -42.63
CA MET A 8 -60.70 -33.40 -43.19
C MET A 8 -61.73 -32.79 -44.19
N ALA A 9 -62.02 -31.49 -44.01
CA ALA A 9 -62.79 -30.52 -44.85
C ALA A 9 -64.34 -30.53 -44.70
N SER A 10 -65.12 -29.43 -44.74
CA SER A 10 -64.93 -27.96 -44.94
C SER A 10 -66.29 -27.21 -44.88
N ASN A 11 -66.37 -26.07 -44.17
CA ASN A 11 -67.10 -24.78 -44.40
C ASN A 11 -68.63 -24.74 -44.76
N PRO A 12 -69.38 -23.59 -44.75
CA PRO A 12 -68.98 -22.15 -44.71
C PRO A 12 -69.91 -21.17 -43.90
N VAL A 13 -69.65 -19.84 -44.07
CA VAL A 13 -70.48 -18.60 -43.88
C VAL A 13 -70.85 -18.18 -42.43
N GLU A 14 -70.87 -16.92 -41.96
CA GLU A 14 -70.94 -15.56 -42.54
C GLU A 14 -70.74 -14.54 -41.38
N GLY A 15 -70.28 -13.31 -41.63
CA GLY A 15 -70.57 -12.16 -40.74
C GLY A 15 -69.42 -11.26 -40.24
N SER A 16 -68.98 -10.35 -41.12
CA SER A 16 -68.74 -8.90 -40.87
C SER A 16 -67.74 -8.39 -39.80
N GLU A 17 -66.59 -7.95 -40.30
CA GLU A 17 -65.88 -6.67 -40.05
C GLU A 17 -65.71 -6.11 -38.62
N ASN A 18 -64.45 -5.98 -38.19
CA ASN A 18 -63.87 -4.68 -37.81
C ASN A 18 -62.33 -4.72 -37.80
N LEU A 19 -61.71 -3.85 -38.60
CA LEU A 19 -60.27 -3.56 -38.58
C LEU A 19 -59.93 -2.70 -37.35
N GLY A 20 -58.96 -3.13 -36.55
CA GLY A 20 -58.32 -2.34 -35.49
C GLY A 20 -56.97 -2.96 -35.09
N PRO A 21 -55.94 -2.17 -34.71
CA PRO A 21 -54.55 -2.64 -34.72
C PRO A 21 -54.22 -3.52 -33.51
N ILE A 22 -54.05 -4.82 -33.73
CA ILE A 22 -53.56 -5.77 -32.72
C ILE A 22 -52.03 -5.92 -32.87
N ARG A 23 -51.21 -5.02 -32.29
CA ARG A 23 -49.82 -5.32 -31.90
C ARG A 23 -49.10 -4.19 -31.14
N THR A 24 -49.42 -3.94 -29.86
CA THR A 24 -48.53 -3.04 -29.05
C THR A 24 -48.56 -3.23 -27.53
N GLN A 25 -49.56 -3.89 -26.93
CA GLN A 25 -49.64 -3.97 -25.46
C GLN A 25 -48.82 -5.10 -24.80
N SER A 26 -48.48 -6.18 -25.52
CA SER A 26 -47.79 -7.34 -24.92
C SER A 26 -46.27 -7.20 -24.80
N THR A 27 -45.65 -6.27 -25.52
CA THR A 27 -44.20 -6.01 -25.45
C THR A 27 -43.88 -5.04 -24.31
N GLN A 28 -44.66 -3.96 -24.19
CA GLN A 28 -44.43 -2.90 -23.20
C GLN A 28 -44.60 -3.39 -21.75
N GLN A 29 -45.50 -4.34 -21.49
CA GLN A 29 -45.70 -4.92 -20.15
C GLN A 29 -44.67 -6.01 -19.81
N ARG A 30 -44.02 -6.61 -20.80
CA ARG A 30 -42.85 -7.49 -20.58
C ARG A 30 -41.63 -6.66 -20.25
N ASP A 31 -41.42 -5.54 -20.95
CA ASP A 31 -40.26 -4.68 -20.73
C ASP A 31 -40.29 -4.06 -19.32
N VAL A 32 -41.46 -3.60 -18.83
CA VAL A 32 -41.63 -3.09 -17.46
C VAL A 32 -41.40 -4.16 -16.38
N ASN A 33 -41.83 -5.40 -16.62
CA ASN A 33 -41.60 -6.51 -15.69
C ASN A 33 -40.14 -6.97 -15.67
N VAL A 34 -39.42 -6.87 -16.80
CA VAL A 34 -37.98 -7.16 -16.88
C VAL A 34 -37.17 -6.07 -16.17
N GLU A 35 -37.48 -4.79 -16.37
CA GLU A 35 -36.82 -3.68 -15.68
C GLU A 35 -37.02 -3.73 -14.15
N SER A 36 -38.22 -4.07 -13.70
CA SER A 36 -38.53 -4.27 -12.26
C SER A 36 -37.76 -5.46 -11.67
N SER A 37 -37.62 -6.56 -12.42
CA SER A 37 -36.88 -7.76 -12.00
C SER A 37 -35.37 -7.51 -11.95
N VAL A 38 -34.83 -6.76 -12.91
CA VAL A 38 -33.41 -6.37 -12.98
C VAL A 38 -33.07 -5.38 -11.86
N ASN A 39 -33.95 -4.42 -11.57
CA ASN A 39 -33.75 -3.49 -10.46
C ASN A 39 -33.83 -4.20 -9.10
N SER A 40 -34.75 -5.14 -8.90
CA SER A 40 -34.83 -5.95 -7.69
C SER A 40 -33.59 -6.85 -7.50
N ALA A 41 -33.09 -7.45 -8.57
CA ALA A 41 -31.85 -8.25 -8.53
C ALA A 41 -30.61 -7.38 -8.26
N ASN A 42 -30.55 -6.17 -8.81
CA ASN A 42 -29.47 -5.22 -8.54
C ASN A 42 -29.51 -4.69 -7.10
N THR A 43 -30.68 -4.38 -6.56
CA THR A 43 -30.84 -3.98 -5.16
C THR A 43 -30.49 -5.13 -4.21
N ALA A 44 -30.91 -6.36 -4.51
CA ALA A 44 -30.52 -7.54 -3.74
C ALA A 44 -29.02 -7.85 -3.83
N ALA A 45 -28.37 -7.60 -4.98
CA ALA A 45 -26.92 -7.71 -5.12
C ALA A 45 -26.17 -6.61 -4.34
N LEU A 46 -26.69 -5.38 -4.34
CA LEU A 46 -26.16 -4.28 -3.53
C LEU A 46 -26.34 -4.52 -2.02
N GLU A 47 -27.50 -5.02 -1.60
CA GLU A 47 -27.78 -5.41 -0.21
C GLU A 47 -26.97 -6.66 0.21
N ALA A 48 -26.72 -7.60 -0.70
CA ALA A 48 -25.84 -8.73 -0.45
C ALA A 48 -24.36 -8.31 -0.35
N MET A 49 -23.91 -7.34 -1.15
CA MET A 49 -22.56 -6.76 -1.05
C MET A 49 -22.39 -5.93 0.24
N ASP A 50 -23.43 -5.22 0.69
CA ASP A 50 -23.43 -4.46 1.94
C ASP A 50 -23.50 -5.40 3.16
N SER A 51 -24.31 -6.45 3.08
CA SER A 51 -24.41 -7.51 4.10
C SER A 51 -23.12 -8.35 4.20
N GLU A 52 -22.53 -8.80 3.08
CA GLU A 52 -21.23 -9.48 3.07
C GLU A 52 -20.11 -8.59 3.61
N GLY A 53 -20.13 -7.29 3.30
CA GLY A 53 -19.21 -6.31 3.87
C GLY A 53 -19.28 -6.24 5.40
N VAL A 54 -20.49 -6.33 5.98
CA VAL A 54 -20.69 -6.30 7.44
C VAL A 54 -20.19 -7.58 8.13
N TYR A 55 -20.28 -8.76 7.48
CA TYR A 55 -19.75 -10.03 8.03
C TYR A 55 -18.24 -10.25 7.78
N LEU A 56 -17.65 -9.53 6.83
CA LEU A 56 -16.22 -9.64 6.50
C LEU A 56 -15.31 -9.08 7.62
N PHE A 57 -15.85 -8.21 8.48
CA PHE A 57 -15.09 -7.51 9.52
C PHE A 57 -15.67 -7.66 10.94
N ALA A 58 -15.97 -8.90 11.35
CA ALA A 58 -16.35 -9.19 12.73
C ALA A 58 -15.28 -8.75 13.74
N ASP A 59 -15.71 -8.28 14.92
CA ASP A 59 -14.81 -7.89 16.01
C ASP A 59 -13.97 -9.09 16.48
N ARG A 60 -12.64 -8.93 16.53
CA ARG A 60 -11.73 -10.00 16.99
C ARG A 60 -11.74 -10.09 18.52
N THR A 61 -11.47 -11.28 19.05
CA THR A 61 -11.32 -11.48 20.50
C THR A 61 -10.15 -10.63 21.03
N GLN A 62 -10.41 -9.78 22.02
CA GLN A 62 -9.39 -8.89 22.58
C GLN A 62 -8.32 -9.70 23.31
N SER A 63 -7.07 -9.54 22.90
CA SER A 63 -5.91 -10.09 23.61
C SER A 63 -5.24 -9.00 24.44
N SER A 64 -4.49 -9.38 25.49
CA SER A 64 -3.68 -8.44 26.30
C SER A 64 -2.67 -7.62 25.49
N ASN A 65 -2.41 -7.96 24.23
CA ASN A 65 -1.46 -7.28 23.34
C ASN A 65 -2.16 -6.53 22.19
N SER A 66 -3.47 -6.31 22.26
CA SER A 66 -4.22 -5.60 21.22
C SER A 66 -4.02 -4.09 21.29
N ILE A 67 -3.77 -3.45 20.15
CA ILE A 67 -3.48 -2.01 20.02
C ILE A 67 -4.73 -1.22 19.62
N THR A 68 -4.84 0.02 20.10
CA THR A 68 -5.93 0.93 19.69
C THR A 68 -5.70 1.46 18.27
N PRO A 69 -6.74 1.97 17.57
CA PRO A 69 -6.58 2.56 16.24
C PRO A 69 -5.55 3.70 16.19
N GLU A 70 -5.45 4.50 17.26
CA GLU A 70 -4.48 5.59 17.38
C GLU A 70 -3.05 5.05 17.53
N GLN A 71 -2.87 3.99 18.32
CA GLN A 71 -1.59 3.30 18.43
C GLN A 71 -1.20 2.65 17.10
N ALA A 72 -2.16 2.04 16.39
CA ALA A 72 -1.94 1.48 15.07
C ALA A 72 -1.52 2.55 14.05
N PHE A 73 -2.12 3.74 14.09
CA PHE A 73 -1.70 4.89 13.28
C PHE A 73 -0.25 5.28 13.56
N VAL A 74 0.12 5.43 14.83
CA VAL A 74 1.51 5.77 15.21
C VAL A 74 2.48 4.68 14.76
N HIS A 75 2.11 3.40 14.90
CA HIS A 75 2.92 2.29 14.43
C HIS A 75 3.08 2.27 12.91
N MET A 76 2.02 2.60 12.17
CA MET A 76 2.05 2.69 10.70
C MET A 76 2.93 3.85 10.22
N VAL A 77 2.72 5.04 10.77
CA VAL A 77 3.53 6.22 10.45
C VAL A 77 4.99 5.96 10.79
N LYS A 78 5.29 5.39 11.96
CA LYS A 78 6.66 5.01 12.33
C LYS A 78 7.26 3.98 11.37
N ALA A 79 6.48 2.99 10.96
CA ALA A 79 6.93 1.97 10.01
C ALA A 79 7.34 2.59 8.67
N MET A 80 6.59 3.60 8.21
CA MET A 80 6.83 4.29 6.94
C MET A 80 7.90 5.39 7.02
N LEU A 81 8.08 6.01 8.18
CA LEU A 81 9.10 7.04 8.41
C LEU A 81 10.46 6.40 8.72
N GLY A 82 11.07 5.75 7.73
CA GLY A 82 12.43 5.20 7.81
C GLY A 82 13.52 6.18 7.33
N THR A 83 14.77 5.71 7.25
CA THR A 83 15.91 6.52 6.74
C THR A 83 15.74 6.94 5.28
N GLY A 84 14.88 6.26 4.51
CA GLY A 84 14.55 6.64 3.14
C GLY A 84 13.98 8.05 3.01
N LEU A 85 13.36 8.60 4.07
CA LEU A 85 12.95 10.01 4.12
C LEU A 85 14.09 10.97 3.80
N LEU A 86 15.29 10.69 4.32
CA LEU A 86 16.47 11.56 4.17
C LEU A 86 17.06 11.50 2.76
N SER A 87 16.69 10.48 1.98
CA SER A 87 17.08 10.32 0.57
C SER A 87 16.09 10.99 -0.41
N LEU A 88 14.92 11.44 0.04
CA LEU A 88 13.93 12.11 -0.80
C LEU A 88 14.43 13.38 -1.51
N PRO A 89 15.23 14.26 -0.88
CA PRO A 89 15.81 15.41 -1.57
C PRO A 89 16.63 14.99 -2.81
N TYR A 90 17.38 13.89 -2.67
CA TYR A 90 18.18 13.31 -3.75
C TYR A 90 17.30 12.61 -4.80
N ALA A 91 16.17 12.03 -4.42
CA ALA A 91 15.19 11.54 -5.38
C ALA A 91 14.67 12.70 -6.25
N PHE A 92 14.26 13.81 -5.65
CA PHE A 92 13.71 14.98 -6.35
C PHE A 92 14.73 15.63 -7.30
N HIS A 93 16.03 15.49 -7.02
CA HIS A 93 17.07 15.86 -7.97
C HIS A 93 17.01 15.07 -9.29
N HIS A 94 16.67 13.77 -9.24
CA HIS A 94 16.55 12.93 -10.43
C HIS A 94 15.27 13.18 -11.24
N SER A 95 14.14 13.44 -10.57
CA SER A 95 12.85 13.68 -11.24
C SER A 95 12.57 15.14 -11.58
N GLY A 96 13.28 16.08 -10.96
CA GLY A 96 12.87 17.48 -10.91
C GLY A 96 11.69 17.71 -9.96
N LEU A 97 11.42 18.98 -9.67
CA LEU A 97 10.57 19.38 -8.55
C LEU A 97 9.07 19.11 -8.77
N TYR A 98 8.49 19.54 -9.90
CA TYR A 98 7.05 19.34 -10.15
C TYR A 98 6.73 17.90 -10.53
N LEU A 99 7.55 17.32 -11.41
CA LEU A 99 7.39 15.93 -11.84
C LEU A 99 7.59 14.97 -10.65
N GLY A 100 8.57 15.23 -9.79
CA GLY A 100 8.77 14.48 -8.55
C GLY A 100 7.56 14.52 -7.61
N LEU A 101 6.93 15.69 -7.43
CA LEU A 101 5.75 15.81 -6.58
C LEU A 101 4.55 15.03 -7.15
N ILE A 102 4.29 15.15 -8.46
CA ILE A 102 3.21 14.39 -9.12
C ILE A 102 3.46 12.88 -9.01
N LEU A 103 4.70 12.46 -9.28
CA LEU A 103 5.05 11.04 -9.29
C LEU A 103 5.06 10.46 -7.86
N LEU A 104 5.46 11.23 -6.86
CA LEU A 104 5.38 10.87 -5.45
C LEU A 104 3.92 10.61 -5.03
N VAL A 105 3.00 11.50 -5.39
CA VAL A 105 1.56 11.33 -5.12
C VAL A 105 1.02 10.09 -5.83
N LEU A 106 1.38 9.90 -7.10
CA LEU A 106 0.95 8.72 -7.88
C LEU A 106 1.43 7.41 -7.23
N ILE A 107 2.71 7.34 -6.87
CA ILE A 107 3.29 6.16 -6.21
C ILE A 107 2.57 5.90 -4.88
N CYS A 108 2.34 6.95 -4.07
CA CYS A 108 1.61 6.81 -2.81
C CYS A 108 0.18 6.27 -3.02
N ILE A 109 -0.55 6.73 -4.04
CA ILE A 109 -1.90 6.24 -4.35
C ILE A 109 -1.86 4.76 -4.73
N VAL A 110 -0.90 4.36 -5.58
CA VAL A 110 -0.72 2.96 -5.98
C VAL A 110 -0.36 2.09 -4.77
N CYS A 111 0.59 2.51 -3.95
CA CYS A 111 0.97 1.79 -2.73
C CYS A 111 -0.21 1.65 -1.76
N MET A 112 -0.96 2.73 -1.53
CA MET A 112 -2.16 2.73 -0.69
C MET A 112 -3.22 1.76 -1.23
N PHE A 113 -3.46 1.78 -2.54
CA PHE A 113 -4.37 0.85 -3.20
C PHE A 113 -3.92 -0.60 -3.01
N CYS A 114 -2.64 -0.91 -3.25
CA CYS A 114 -2.09 -2.25 -3.05
C CYS A 114 -2.23 -2.73 -1.61
N MET A 115 -1.89 -1.89 -0.62
CA MET A 115 -2.04 -2.21 0.80
C MET A 115 -3.49 -2.49 1.17
N ARG A 116 -4.44 -1.68 0.67
CA ARG A 116 -5.87 -1.90 0.89
C ARG A 116 -6.36 -3.21 0.28
N GLN A 117 -5.92 -3.55 -0.94
CA GLN A 117 -6.27 -4.81 -1.59
C GLN A 117 -5.76 -6.03 -0.82
N ILE A 118 -4.54 -5.95 -0.27
CA ILE A 118 -3.99 -7.04 0.55
C ILE A 118 -4.82 -7.24 1.82
N VAL A 119 -5.20 -6.17 2.52
CA VAL A 119 -6.02 -6.28 3.74
C VAL A 119 -7.42 -6.80 3.40
N PHE A 120 -8.03 -6.33 2.31
CA PHE A 120 -9.31 -6.87 1.84
C PHE A 120 -9.24 -8.38 1.54
N ALA A 121 -8.20 -8.81 0.82
CA ALA A 121 -7.95 -10.22 0.55
C ALA A 121 -7.70 -11.02 1.84
N ALA A 122 -7.03 -10.43 2.82
CA ALA A 122 -6.81 -11.04 4.13
C ALA A 122 -8.14 -11.35 4.83
N HIS A 123 -9.04 -10.37 4.91
CA HIS A 123 -10.35 -10.57 5.52
C HIS A 123 -11.17 -11.61 4.78
N TYR A 124 -11.22 -11.55 3.44
CA TYR A 124 -11.93 -12.54 2.62
C TYR A 124 -11.47 -13.97 2.89
N ILE A 125 -10.16 -14.20 2.97
CA ILE A 125 -9.60 -15.53 3.22
C ILE A 125 -9.78 -15.96 4.68
N CYS A 126 -9.67 -15.03 5.64
CA CYS A 126 -9.93 -15.29 7.05
C CYS A 126 -11.36 -15.78 7.30
N THR A 127 -12.35 -15.10 6.71
CA THR A 127 -13.77 -15.49 6.81
C THR A 127 -14.01 -16.86 6.20
N LYS A 128 -13.42 -17.14 5.03
CA LYS A 128 -13.58 -18.44 4.36
C LYS A 128 -12.93 -19.61 5.11
N ASN A 129 -11.75 -19.40 5.70
CA ASN A 129 -10.96 -20.45 6.35
C ASN A 129 -11.19 -20.54 7.87
N GLY A 130 -12.03 -19.69 8.45
CA GLY A 130 -12.28 -19.64 9.90
C GLY A 130 -11.04 -19.30 10.72
N ARG A 131 -10.12 -18.47 10.18
CA ARG A 131 -8.90 -18.04 10.87
C ARG A 131 -9.02 -16.59 11.31
N GLU A 132 -8.64 -16.30 12.55
CA GLU A 132 -8.66 -14.93 13.08
C GLU A 132 -7.42 -14.10 12.67
N LEU A 133 -6.33 -14.75 12.25
CA LEU A 133 -5.04 -14.12 11.94
C LEU A 133 -4.44 -14.73 10.67
N ILE A 134 -3.88 -13.88 9.80
CA ILE A 134 -3.25 -14.34 8.55
C ILE A 134 -2.02 -13.49 8.21
N ASP A 135 -1.01 -14.14 7.61
CA ASP A 135 0.22 -13.52 7.13
C ASP A 135 0.19 -13.40 5.59
N TYR A 136 0.98 -12.50 5.01
CA TYR A 136 1.07 -12.27 3.55
C TYR A 136 1.16 -13.55 2.73
N ALA A 137 2.03 -14.47 3.11
CA ALA A 137 2.24 -15.71 2.36
C ALA A 137 1.01 -16.63 2.42
N ASN A 138 0.27 -16.62 3.53
CA ASN A 138 -0.98 -17.36 3.66
C ASN A 138 -2.13 -16.68 2.91
N ILE A 139 -2.16 -15.34 2.83
CA ILE A 139 -3.08 -14.58 1.98
C ILE A 139 -2.85 -14.98 0.52
N MET A 140 -1.61 -14.94 0.04
CA MET A 140 -1.28 -15.32 -1.33
C MET A 140 -1.71 -16.77 -1.63
N ARG A 141 -1.43 -17.70 -0.71
CA ARG A 141 -1.87 -19.09 -0.85
C ARG A 141 -3.38 -19.20 -1.02
N GLY A 142 -4.15 -18.59 -0.11
CA GLY A 142 -5.60 -18.66 -0.13
C GLY A 142 -6.19 -17.98 -1.36
N ALA A 143 -5.61 -16.87 -1.81
CA ALA A 143 -6.02 -16.17 -3.03
C ALA A 143 -5.79 -17.03 -4.29
N VAL A 144 -4.65 -17.71 -4.39
CA VAL A 144 -4.34 -18.60 -5.50
C VAL A 144 -5.24 -19.84 -5.48
N GLU A 145 -5.41 -20.47 -4.32
CA GLU A 145 -6.28 -21.66 -4.16
C GLU A 145 -7.76 -21.33 -4.43
N ALA A 146 -8.20 -20.10 -4.19
CA ALA A 146 -9.54 -19.61 -4.54
C ALA A 146 -9.65 -19.11 -6.01
N GLY A 147 -8.53 -19.00 -6.71
CA GLY A 147 -8.46 -18.51 -8.09
C GLY A 147 -8.87 -19.54 -9.15
N PRO A 148 -8.69 -19.21 -10.44
CA PRO A 148 -9.05 -20.10 -11.54
C PRO A 148 -8.32 -21.45 -11.49
N SER A 149 -8.96 -22.48 -12.06
CA SER A 149 -8.52 -23.89 -11.97
C SER A 149 -7.10 -24.15 -12.48
N TRP A 150 -6.57 -23.30 -13.36
CA TRP A 150 -5.20 -23.42 -13.87
C TRP A 150 -4.11 -23.06 -12.84
N ILE A 151 -4.41 -22.18 -11.87
CA ILE A 151 -3.44 -21.75 -10.83
C ILE A 151 -3.74 -22.32 -9.45
N SER A 152 -4.97 -22.75 -9.20
CA SER A 152 -5.43 -23.15 -7.86
C SER A 152 -4.62 -24.28 -7.22
N GLY A 153 -4.07 -25.20 -8.02
CA GLY A 153 -3.18 -26.26 -7.55
C GLY A 153 -1.78 -25.81 -7.12
N LYS A 154 -1.37 -24.57 -7.40
CA LYS A 154 -0.01 -24.06 -7.15
C LYS A 154 0.11 -23.14 -5.93
N GLY A 155 -0.90 -23.09 -5.06
CA GLY A 155 -0.92 -22.17 -3.91
C GLY A 155 0.31 -22.22 -3.00
N TYR A 156 0.87 -23.42 -2.74
CA TYR A 156 2.08 -23.56 -1.91
C TYR A 156 3.34 -22.97 -2.57
N PHE A 157 3.45 -23.05 -3.89
CA PHE A 157 4.57 -22.44 -4.62
C PHE A 157 4.55 -20.91 -4.48
N PHE A 158 3.39 -20.28 -4.69
CA PHE A 158 3.25 -18.83 -4.54
C PHE A 158 3.40 -18.37 -3.09
N LYS A 159 2.98 -19.18 -2.12
CA LYS A 159 3.29 -18.94 -0.71
C LYS A 159 4.79 -18.82 -0.47
N GLN A 160 5.56 -19.78 -0.98
CA GLN A 160 7.01 -19.79 -0.79
C GLN A 160 7.67 -18.63 -1.54
N LEU A 161 7.18 -18.29 -2.74
CA LEU A 161 7.65 -17.14 -3.50
C LEU A 161 7.52 -15.84 -2.71
N VAL A 162 6.36 -15.58 -2.10
CA VAL A 162 6.13 -14.38 -1.27
C VAL A 162 7.02 -14.40 -0.03
N ASN A 163 7.19 -15.54 0.65
CA ASN A 163 8.10 -15.63 1.78
C ASN A 163 9.55 -15.29 1.41
N VAL A 164 10.02 -15.79 0.25
CA VAL A 164 11.37 -15.50 -0.25
C VAL A 164 11.50 -14.02 -0.63
N GLU A 165 10.50 -13.46 -1.31
CA GLU A 165 10.48 -12.05 -1.69
C GLU A 165 10.53 -11.13 -0.45
N MET A 166 9.69 -11.39 0.55
CA MET A 166 9.69 -10.63 1.81
C MET A 166 11.04 -10.74 2.55
N PHE A 167 11.65 -11.93 2.54
CA PHE A 167 12.96 -12.13 3.16
C PHE A 167 14.06 -11.35 2.44
N VAL A 168 14.09 -11.40 1.10
CA VAL A 168 15.05 -10.65 0.28
C VAL A 168 14.86 -9.14 0.46
N ALA A 169 13.62 -8.65 0.47
CA ALA A 169 13.32 -7.25 0.72
C ALA A 169 13.84 -6.78 2.09
N GLN A 170 13.57 -7.56 3.15
CA GLN A 170 14.03 -7.23 4.50
C GLN A 170 15.56 -7.22 4.63
N LEU A 171 16.25 -8.17 3.98
CA LEU A 171 17.71 -8.14 3.91
C LEU A 171 18.21 -6.89 3.18
N GLY A 172 17.55 -6.48 2.10
CA GLY A 172 17.83 -5.24 1.38
C GLY A 172 17.76 -4.02 2.29
N PHE A 173 16.67 -3.88 3.07
CA PHE A 173 16.51 -2.77 4.02
C PHE A 173 17.61 -2.77 5.08
N CYS A 174 17.97 -3.94 5.62
CA CYS A 174 19.10 -4.05 6.56
C CYS A 174 20.42 -3.56 5.94
N CYS A 175 20.69 -3.90 4.68
CA CYS A 175 21.88 -3.43 3.97
C CYS A 175 21.87 -1.90 3.80
N VAL A 176 20.74 -1.30 3.43
CA VAL A 176 20.65 0.15 3.28
C VAL A 176 20.84 0.87 4.61
N TYR A 177 20.24 0.36 5.71
CA TYR A 177 20.50 0.91 7.05
C TYR A 177 21.98 0.82 7.43
N GLN A 178 22.65 -0.28 7.09
CA GLN A 178 24.09 -0.45 7.35
C GLN A 178 24.92 0.62 6.62
N VAL A 179 24.68 0.79 5.32
CA VAL A 179 25.38 1.80 4.50
C VAL A 179 25.12 3.18 5.08
N PHE A 180 23.86 3.52 5.33
CA PHE A 180 23.48 4.81 5.89
C PHE A 180 24.16 5.10 7.24
N MET A 181 24.16 4.16 8.17
CA MET A 181 24.87 4.33 9.45
C MET A 181 26.37 4.52 9.27
N SER A 182 26.98 3.74 8.37
CA SER A 182 28.42 3.81 8.11
C SER A 182 28.84 5.13 7.48
N GLU A 183 28.04 5.68 6.57
CA GLU A 183 28.28 6.98 5.94
C GLU A 183 28.18 8.11 6.97
N ASN A 184 27.15 8.11 7.81
CA ASN A 184 26.99 9.13 8.85
C ASN A 184 28.15 9.13 9.86
N ILE A 185 28.62 7.94 10.26
CA ILE A 185 29.77 7.81 11.16
C ILE A 185 31.06 8.24 10.46
N ALA A 186 31.28 7.79 9.21
CA ALA A 186 32.43 8.21 8.43
C ALA A 186 32.49 9.74 8.31
N ASP A 187 31.36 10.37 7.99
CA ASP A 187 31.23 11.82 7.88
C ASP A 187 31.52 12.54 9.19
N PHE A 188 31.00 12.03 10.31
CA PHE A 188 31.25 12.59 11.63
C PHE A 188 32.75 12.55 11.99
N PHE A 189 33.41 11.41 11.80
CA PHE A 189 34.83 11.26 12.12
C PHE A 189 35.73 12.04 11.16
N ASN A 190 35.44 12.03 9.86
CA ASN A 190 36.22 12.75 8.86
C ASN A 190 36.19 14.28 9.06
N LYS A 191 35.08 14.81 9.59
CA LYS A 191 34.91 16.25 9.84
C LYS A 191 35.48 16.69 11.19
N ASN A 192 35.42 15.83 12.21
CA ASN A 192 35.74 16.21 13.60
C ASN A 192 37.06 15.64 14.12
N THR A 193 37.67 14.68 13.42
CA THR A 193 38.89 13.99 13.88
C THR A 193 39.89 13.80 12.76
N ALA A 194 41.13 13.43 13.09
CA ALA A 194 42.17 13.09 12.12
C ALA A 194 42.03 11.66 11.54
N ILE A 195 41.08 10.87 12.03
CA ILE A 195 40.89 9.47 11.61
C ILE A 195 40.11 9.47 10.30
N ARG A 196 40.81 9.16 9.20
CA ARG A 196 40.22 9.01 7.87
C ARG A 196 40.17 7.54 7.48
N LEU A 197 39.02 6.92 7.70
CA LEU A 197 38.75 5.53 7.30
C LEU A 197 37.76 5.53 6.14
N SER A 198 37.86 4.53 5.26
CA SER A 198 36.87 4.36 4.20
C SER A 198 35.51 3.93 4.80
N THR A 199 34.42 4.29 4.14
CA THR A 199 33.06 3.86 4.50
C THR A 199 32.96 2.34 4.63
N GLY A 200 33.71 1.59 3.81
CA GLY A 200 33.80 0.13 3.88
C GLY A 200 34.31 -0.40 5.23
N VAL A 201 35.31 0.27 5.81
CA VAL A 201 35.84 -0.11 7.12
C VAL A 201 34.80 0.16 8.21
N TRP A 202 34.08 1.28 8.14
CA TRP A 202 32.99 1.58 9.06
C TRP A 202 31.85 0.56 8.96
N MET A 203 31.50 0.09 7.77
CA MET A 203 30.51 -0.98 7.58
C MET A 203 30.90 -2.26 8.31
N VAL A 204 32.17 -2.68 8.20
CA VAL A 204 32.68 -3.89 8.88
C VAL A 204 32.75 -3.68 10.39
N LEU A 205 33.16 -2.50 10.86
CA LEU A 205 33.27 -2.18 12.28
C LEU A 205 31.89 -2.15 12.98
N LEU A 206 30.86 -1.67 12.28
CA LEU A 206 29.48 -1.64 12.77
C LEU A 206 28.79 -3.01 12.77
N LEU A 207 29.27 -3.97 11.97
CA LEU A 207 28.61 -5.25 11.82
C LEU A 207 28.58 -6.09 13.14
N PRO A 208 29.69 -6.27 13.89
CA PRO A 208 29.67 -7.01 15.16
C PRO A 208 28.68 -6.47 16.22
N PRO A 209 28.64 -5.16 16.54
CA PRO A 209 27.69 -4.65 17.54
C PRO A 209 26.23 -4.78 17.06
N LEU A 210 25.97 -4.66 15.75
CA LEU A 210 24.62 -4.87 15.21
C LEU A 210 24.20 -6.33 15.25
N LEU A 211 25.07 -7.27 14.90
CA LEU A 211 24.80 -8.70 15.05
C LEU A 211 24.57 -9.07 16.53
N PHE A 212 25.31 -8.47 17.45
CA PHE A 212 25.08 -8.64 18.88
C PHE A 212 23.69 -8.13 19.31
N LEU A 213 23.30 -6.93 18.87
CA LEU A 213 21.96 -6.38 19.14
C LEU A 213 20.84 -7.27 18.56
N CYS A 214 21.02 -7.77 17.33
CA CYS A 214 20.08 -8.70 16.70
C CYS A 214 19.99 -10.07 17.42
N SER A 215 21.02 -10.47 18.15
CA SER A 215 21.04 -11.71 18.93
C SER A 215 20.20 -11.64 20.22
N ILE A 216 19.75 -10.44 20.62
CA ILE A 216 18.93 -10.26 21.82
C ILE A 216 17.52 -10.84 21.58
N ARG A 217 17.29 -12.05 22.11
CA ARG A 217 16.03 -12.78 21.98
C ARG A 217 14.87 -12.18 22.79
N ARG A 218 15.15 -11.37 23.81
CA ARG A 218 14.13 -10.73 24.66
C ARG A 218 13.86 -9.30 24.20
N LEU A 219 12.94 -9.14 23.26
CA LEU A 219 12.50 -7.83 22.72
C LEU A 219 12.06 -6.82 23.79
N LYS A 220 11.59 -7.30 24.96
CA LYS A 220 11.25 -6.45 26.11
C LYS A 220 12.42 -5.58 26.59
N LEU A 221 13.66 -6.06 26.48
CA LEU A 221 14.85 -5.30 26.87
C LEU A 221 15.14 -4.15 25.89
N LEU A 222 14.78 -4.31 24.62
CA LEU A 222 14.98 -3.31 23.57
C LEU A 222 13.89 -2.24 23.56
N ALA A 223 12.72 -2.51 24.15
CA ALA A 223 11.60 -1.58 24.14
C ALA A 223 11.95 -0.15 24.64
N PRO A 224 12.60 0.05 25.82
CA PRO A 224 12.95 1.39 26.27
C PRO A 224 14.02 2.06 25.38
N PHE A 225 14.99 1.28 24.87
CA PHE A 225 16.00 1.79 23.94
C PHE A 225 15.38 2.22 22.61
N SER A 226 14.45 1.44 22.07
CA SER A 226 13.72 1.79 20.85
C SER A 226 12.88 3.04 21.06
N LEU A 227 12.26 3.22 22.23
CA LEU A 227 11.53 4.46 22.54
C LEU A 227 12.46 5.67 22.50
N ALA A 228 13.60 5.61 23.19
CA ALA A 228 14.60 6.68 23.17
C ALA A 228 15.11 6.95 21.74
N ALA A 229 15.41 5.91 20.96
CA ALA A 229 15.83 6.04 19.57
C ALA A 229 14.78 6.73 18.70
N ASN A 230 13.49 6.44 18.88
CA ASN A 230 12.42 7.11 18.13
C ASN A 230 12.34 8.61 18.48
N VAL A 231 12.54 8.98 19.75
CA VAL A 231 12.54 10.39 20.18
C VAL A 231 13.71 11.13 19.52
N VAL A 232 14.90 10.55 19.55
CA VAL A 232 16.10 11.12 18.90
C VAL A 232 15.87 11.23 17.38
N TYR A 233 15.29 10.21 16.76
CA TYR A 233 14.96 10.21 15.35
C TYR A 233 13.97 11.33 14.98
N LEU A 234 12.87 11.48 15.74
CA LEU A 234 11.92 12.57 15.51
C LEU A 234 12.56 13.95 15.68
N ALA A 235 13.42 14.12 16.70
CA ALA A 235 14.16 15.36 16.88
C ALA A 235 15.10 15.65 15.69
N ALA A 236 15.77 14.62 15.16
CA ALA A 236 16.61 14.75 13.97
C ALA A 236 15.79 15.15 12.73
N VAL A 237 14.62 14.53 12.50
CA VAL A 237 13.72 14.89 11.39
C VAL A 237 13.26 16.34 11.51
N VAL A 238 12.86 16.79 12.70
CA VAL A 238 12.46 18.19 12.95
C VAL A 238 13.63 19.15 12.72
N LEU A 239 14.84 18.80 13.15
CA LEU A 239 16.03 19.61 12.93
C LEU A 239 16.35 19.77 11.44
N VAL A 240 16.29 18.67 10.68
CA VAL A 240 16.50 18.70 9.21
C VAL A 240 15.43 19.53 8.52
N ALA A 241 14.15 19.34 8.91
CA ALA A 241 13.05 20.14 8.39
C ALA A 241 13.23 21.64 8.68
N HIS A 242 13.64 22.00 9.90
CA HIS A 242 13.93 23.38 10.29
C HIS A 242 15.10 23.96 9.48
N PHE A 243 16.15 23.17 9.24
CA PHE A 243 17.30 23.57 8.44
C PHE A 243 16.92 23.83 6.98
N PHE A 244 16.06 23.00 6.39
CA PHE A 244 15.54 23.22 5.04
C PHE A 244 14.75 24.53 4.92
N LEU A 245 14.00 24.89 5.96
CA LEU A 245 13.22 26.14 5.98
C LEU A 245 14.05 27.39 6.29
N SER A 246 15.09 27.25 7.12
CA SER A 246 15.89 28.38 7.59
C SER A 246 16.97 28.82 6.61
N ARG A 247 17.33 28.01 5.62
CA ARG A 247 18.29 28.40 4.58
C ARG A 247 17.65 29.40 3.61
N PRO A 248 18.13 30.65 3.52
CA PRO A 248 17.51 31.68 2.70
C PRO A 248 17.56 31.31 1.22
N GLN A 249 16.38 31.05 0.66
CA GLN A 249 16.13 30.71 -0.75
C GLN A 249 16.28 31.91 -1.71
N HIS A 250 16.65 33.09 -1.19
CA HIS A 250 16.51 34.37 -1.89
C HIS A 250 17.59 34.66 -2.94
N ASN A 251 18.74 33.97 -2.89
CA ASN A 251 19.90 34.32 -3.72
C ASN A 251 20.26 33.28 -4.80
N ARG A 252 19.41 32.29 -5.09
CA ARG A 252 19.70 31.30 -6.14
C ARG A 252 18.96 31.63 -7.45
N PRO A 253 19.66 31.72 -8.59
CA PRO A 253 19.00 31.91 -9.87
C PRO A 253 18.07 30.73 -10.14
N GLN A 254 16.79 31.02 -10.40
CA GLN A 254 15.77 30.01 -10.70
C GLN A 254 16.09 29.13 -11.93
N GLU A 255 17.12 29.48 -12.69
CA GLU A 255 17.61 28.76 -13.86
C GLU A 255 18.41 27.49 -13.53
N GLU A 256 18.95 27.36 -12.31
CA GLU A 256 19.74 26.17 -11.89
C GLU A 256 18.87 25.02 -11.36
N LEU A 257 17.58 25.24 -11.12
CA LEU A 257 16.67 24.21 -10.61
C LEU A 257 15.96 23.50 -11.77
N THR A 258 16.23 22.21 -11.90
CA THR A 258 15.49 21.35 -12.83
C THR A 258 14.03 21.23 -12.39
N LYS A 259 13.17 22.07 -12.99
CA LYS A 259 11.71 22.08 -12.73
C LYS A 259 11.04 20.81 -13.28
N PHE A 260 11.51 20.35 -14.43
CA PHE A 260 11.13 19.09 -15.08
C PHE A 260 12.37 18.24 -15.31
N GLY A 261 12.45 17.09 -14.65
CA GLY A 261 13.57 16.17 -14.79
C GLY A 261 13.52 15.35 -16.07
N ASN A 262 14.63 14.64 -16.32
CA ASN A 262 14.76 13.75 -17.46
C ASN A 262 14.09 12.39 -17.15
N ILE A 263 13.33 11.86 -18.11
CA ILE A 263 12.63 10.58 -18.02
C ILE A 263 13.61 9.42 -17.71
N GLN A 264 14.85 9.53 -18.19
CA GLN A 264 15.89 8.51 -17.99
C GLN A 264 16.26 8.28 -16.51
N ASN A 265 16.09 9.28 -15.65
CA ASN A 265 16.43 9.17 -14.23
C ASN A 265 15.23 8.78 -13.35
N LEU A 266 14.04 8.62 -13.94
CA LEU A 266 12.84 8.22 -13.21
C LEU A 266 12.92 6.85 -12.53
N PRO A 267 13.61 5.83 -13.07
CA PRO A 267 13.80 4.56 -12.35
C PRO A 267 14.54 4.75 -11.02
N MET A 268 15.53 5.65 -10.97
CA MET A 268 16.26 5.96 -9.74
C MET A 268 15.35 6.68 -8.74
N PHE A 269 14.57 7.66 -9.20
CA PHE A 269 13.55 8.31 -8.37
C PHE A 269 12.58 7.28 -7.79
N PHE A 270 12.02 6.42 -8.63
CA PHE A 270 11.07 5.40 -8.23
C PHE A 270 11.65 4.46 -7.17
N GLY A 271 12.89 3.97 -7.36
CA GLY A 271 13.55 3.11 -6.38
C GLY A 271 13.75 3.79 -5.02
N ILE A 272 14.19 5.05 -5.00
CA ILE A 272 14.39 5.80 -3.75
C ILE A 272 13.05 6.07 -3.06
N VAL A 273 12.00 6.44 -3.80
CA VAL A 273 10.67 6.67 -3.22
C VAL A 273 10.03 5.38 -2.73
N MET A 274 10.17 4.26 -3.44
CA MET A 274 9.71 2.95 -2.97
C MET A 274 10.44 2.51 -1.71
N PHE A 275 11.75 2.78 -1.62
CA PHE A 275 12.51 2.59 -0.38
C PHE A 275 12.03 3.52 0.75
N ALA A 276 11.69 4.77 0.46
CA ALA A 276 11.10 5.66 1.47
C ALA A 276 9.73 5.14 1.95
N PHE A 277 8.91 4.56 1.07
CA PHE A 277 7.66 3.87 1.40
C PHE A 277 7.86 2.43 1.92
N GLU A 278 9.03 2.12 2.49
CA GLU A 278 9.25 0.90 3.28
C GLU A 278 8.31 0.91 4.49
N GLY A 279 7.53 -0.15 4.70
CA GLY A 279 6.52 -0.21 5.76
C GLY A 279 5.32 -1.08 5.38
N VAL A 280 5.15 -1.35 4.09
CA VAL A 280 4.12 -2.24 3.53
C VAL A 280 4.15 -3.62 4.20
N SER A 281 5.31 -4.16 4.58
CA SER A 281 5.46 -5.47 5.24
C SER A 281 4.91 -5.51 6.67
N LEU A 282 4.69 -4.36 7.30
CA LEU A 282 4.18 -4.24 8.66
C LEU A 282 2.66 -4.04 8.71
N VAL A 283 2.00 -3.87 7.55
CA VAL A 283 0.55 -3.68 7.47
C VAL A 283 -0.21 -4.85 8.09
N MET A 284 0.07 -6.10 7.70
CA MET A 284 -0.62 -7.26 8.28
C MET A 284 -0.34 -7.45 9.77
N PRO A 285 0.91 -7.40 10.28
CA PRO A 285 1.16 -7.47 11.71
C PRO A 285 0.45 -6.39 12.53
N ILE A 286 0.34 -5.16 12.01
CA ILE A 286 -0.34 -4.04 12.70
C ILE A 286 -1.86 -4.27 12.69
N GLU A 287 -2.44 -4.59 11.52
CA GLU A 287 -3.87 -4.92 11.40
C GLU A 287 -4.24 -6.09 12.31
N ASN A 288 -3.41 -7.14 12.35
CA ASN A 288 -3.62 -8.33 13.16
C ASN A 288 -3.64 -8.07 14.68
N ARG A 289 -3.04 -6.96 15.12
CA ARG A 289 -3.01 -6.56 16.54
C ARG A 289 -4.09 -5.54 16.88
N MET A 290 -4.79 -4.98 15.89
CA MET A 290 -5.75 -3.91 16.13
C MET A 290 -7.02 -4.43 16.79
N GLN A 291 -7.53 -3.70 17.79
CA GLN A 291 -8.77 -4.06 18.49
C GLN A 291 -9.99 -4.10 17.56
N ARG A 292 -10.05 -3.19 16.57
CA ARG A 292 -11.17 -3.05 15.64
C ARG A 292 -10.68 -2.98 14.19
N PRO A 293 -10.24 -4.10 13.59
CA PRO A 293 -9.58 -4.12 12.28
C PRO A 293 -10.40 -3.52 11.13
N GLN A 294 -11.74 -3.48 11.24
CA GLN A 294 -12.64 -2.79 10.31
C GLN A 294 -12.28 -1.31 10.08
N PHE A 295 -11.79 -0.62 11.11
CA PHE A 295 -11.37 0.79 11.00
C PHE A 295 -10.00 0.94 10.32
N PHE A 296 -9.31 -0.15 9.99
CA PHE A 296 -8.00 -0.08 9.36
C PHE A 296 -8.12 0.40 7.91
N ILE A 297 -9.08 -0.16 7.15
CA ILE A 297 -9.32 0.15 5.73
C ILE A 297 -10.53 1.07 5.48
N ALA A 298 -11.18 1.56 6.53
CA ALA A 298 -12.26 2.53 6.41
C ALA A 298 -11.80 3.77 5.61
N TRP A 299 -12.75 4.55 5.06
CA TRP A 299 -12.43 5.73 4.25
C TRP A 299 -11.48 6.72 4.98
N ASN A 300 -11.78 7.05 6.24
CA ASN A 300 -10.90 7.77 7.15
C ASN A 300 -10.21 6.82 8.15
N GLY A 301 -9.85 5.63 7.67
CA GLY A 301 -9.22 4.59 8.45
C GLY A 301 -7.73 4.82 8.68
N VAL A 302 -7.16 3.99 9.55
CA VAL A 302 -5.75 4.09 9.97
C VAL A 302 -4.80 4.09 8.76
N LEU A 303 -5.04 3.23 7.77
CA LEU A 303 -4.17 3.12 6.60
C LEU A 303 -4.14 4.40 5.76
N ASN A 304 -5.32 4.93 5.40
CA ASN A 304 -5.44 6.12 4.56
C ASN A 304 -4.87 7.36 5.26
N SER A 305 -5.23 7.57 6.53
CA SER A 305 -4.72 8.69 7.31
C SER A 305 -3.20 8.63 7.47
N SER A 306 -2.63 7.44 7.73
CA SER A 306 -1.18 7.28 7.88
C SER A 306 -0.44 7.57 6.57
N CYS A 307 -0.93 7.01 5.45
CA CYS A 307 -0.33 7.22 4.14
C CYS A 307 -0.38 8.69 3.72
N LEU A 308 -1.50 9.39 3.92
CA LEU A 308 -1.63 10.82 3.61
C LEU A 308 -0.71 11.69 4.48
N PHE A 309 -0.60 11.36 5.77
CA PHE A 309 0.29 12.07 6.68
C PHE A 309 1.76 11.88 6.28
N VAL A 310 2.17 10.65 5.97
CA VAL A 310 3.53 10.34 5.49
C VAL A 310 3.80 10.99 4.15
N LEU A 311 2.83 10.97 3.22
CA LEU A 311 2.94 11.65 1.92
C LEU A 311 3.20 13.15 2.09
N ALA A 312 2.51 13.81 3.02
CA ALA A 312 2.73 15.23 3.30
C ALA A 312 4.15 15.49 3.80
N ILE A 313 4.66 14.66 4.72
CA ILE A 313 6.05 14.75 5.21
C ILE A 313 7.04 14.47 4.07
N PHE A 314 6.78 13.48 3.22
CA PHE A 314 7.65 13.11 2.12
C PHE A 314 7.70 14.19 1.05
N ALA A 315 6.54 14.76 0.71
CA ALA A 315 6.45 15.89 -0.21
C ALA A 315 7.19 17.11 0.35
N PHE A 316 7.01 17.41 1.63
CA PHE A 316 7.73 18.49 2.31
C PHE A 316 9.25 18.27 2.27
N MET A 317 9.72 17.10 2.71
CA MET A 317 11.15 16.77 2.79
C MET A 317 11.79 16.70 1.40
N GLY A 318 11.11 16.12 0.41
CA GLY A 318 11.59 16.08 -0.97
C GLY A 318 11.66 17.47 -1.61
N PHE A 319 10.58 18.25 -1.50
CA PHE A 319 10.48 19.58 -2.09
C PHE A 319 11.46 20.57 -1.45
N TYR A 320 11.35 20.81 -0.14
CA TYR A 320 12.21 21.79 0.54
C TYR A 320 13.64 21.30 0.67
N GLY A 321 13.85 19.99 0.78
CA GLY A 321 15.20 19.42 0.77
C GLY A 321 15.89 19.65 -0.56
N TYR A 322 15.24 19.40 -1.69
CA TYR A 322 15.80 19.67 -3.01
C TYR A 322 16.09 21.16 -3.22
N LEU A 323 15.19 22.04 -2.79
CA LEU A 323 15.41 23.49 -2.80
C LEU A 323 16.64 23.90 -1.98
N SER A 324 16.86 23.26 -0.82
CA SER A 324 17.99 23.56 0.05
C SER A 324 19.34 23.08 -0.49
N ILE A 325 19.38 21.92 -1.16
CA ILE A 325 20.61 21.29 -1.68
C ILE A 325 21.05 21.98 -3.00
N GLY A 326 20.11 22.29 -3.90
CA GLY A 326 20.43 22.81 -5.24
C GLY A 326 20.92 21.72 -6.21
N SER A 327 21.16 22.08 -7.47
CA SER A 327 21.81 21.17 -8.42
C SER A 327 23.34 21.12 -8.15
N PRO A 328 24.00 19.96 -8.27
CA PRO A 328 25.43 19.78 -7.96
C PRO A 328 26.38 20.49 -8.94
N SER A 329 25.88 21.35 -9.82
CA SER A 329 26.70 22.10 -10.79
C SER A 329 27.54 23.22 -10.17
N THR A 330 27.36 23.51 -8.87
CA THR A 330 28.01 24.64 -8.20
C THR A 330 28.69 24.24 -6.88
N SER A 331 29.32 23.06 -6.86
CA SER A 331 30.37 22.74 -5.89
C SER A 331 31.67 22.44 -6.64
N ALA A 332 32.30 23.51 -7.14
CA ALA A 332 33.70 23.55 -7.52
C ALA A 332 34.50 24.29 -6.44
#